data_AF-A0ABD5WXP3-F1
#
_entry.id   AF-A0ABD5WXP3-F1
#
_cell.length_a   1.000
_cell.length_b   1.000
_cell.length_c   1.000
_cell.angle_alpha   90.00
_cell.angle_beta   90.00
_cell.angle_gamma   90.00
#
_symmetry.space_group_name_H-M   'P 1'
#
loop_
_entity.id
_entity.type
_entity.pdbx_description
1 polymer ?
#
loop_
_entity_poly.entity_id
_entity_poly.type
_entity_poly.pdbx_seq_one_letter_code
_entity_poly.pdbx_strand_id
1 'polypeptide(L)'
;MSTETASRGLTIHTESMTSIHWLGVALATITGVVHLWLAYAFMSETGPAIAFLIAAVGFFGGVAAVLLDYRRRLFYALGIPFTAGQIPLWYVANAPDFGAIGIADKVVQVVLIVVLVVLFRQES
;
A
#
# COMPACT_ATOMS: atom_id res chain seq x y z
N MET A 1 -32.73 -13.39 29.11
CA MET A 1 -31.47 -13.83 28.47
C MET A 1 -31.33 -12.99 27.21
N SER A 2 -30.72 -11.83 27.33
CA SER A 2 -30.61 -10.85 26.24
C SER A 2 -29.33 -11.15 25.46
N THR A 3 -29.49 -11.54 24.21
CA THR A 3 -28.40 -11.70 23.24
C THR A 3 -27.79 -10.33 22.97
N GLU A 4 -26.66 -10.04 23.64
CA GLU A 4 -25.77 -8.98 23.21
C GLU A 4 -25.14 -9.41 21.89
N THR A 5 -25.75 -9.01 20.79
CA THR A 5 -25.07 -8.87 19.51
C THR A 5 -24.05 -7.75 19.71
N ALA A 6 -22.90 -8.07 20.30
CA ALA A 6 -21.77 -7.17 20.35
C ALA A 6 -21.48 -6.75 18.90
N SER A 7 -21.68 -5.47 18.61
CA SER A 7 -21.13 -4.88 17.40
C SER A 7 -19.64 -5.16 17.42
N ARG A 8 -19.16 -6.14 16.64
CA ARG A 8 -17.74 -6.27 16.34
C ARG A 8 -17.38 -5.07 15.48
N GLY A 9 -17.18 -3.94 16.13
CA GLY A 9 -16.67 -2.73 15.53
C GLY A 9 -15.27 -2.99 14.99
N LEU A 10 -14.93 -2.28 13.92
CA LEU A 10 -13.59 -2.28 13.36
C LEU A 10 -12.62 -1.75 14.43
N THR A 11 -11.87 -2.64 15.07
CA THR A 11 -10.95 -2.30 16.17
C THR A 11 -9.52 -2.26 15.61
N ILE A 12 -8.80 -1.17 15.90
CA ILE A 12 -7.40 -1.01 15.52
C ILE A 12 -6.52 -1.68 16.58
N HIS A 13 -5.62 -2.57 16.16
CA HIS A 13 -4.75 -3.37 17.01
C HIS A 13 -3.30 -2.92 16.83
N THR A 14 -2.82 -2.03 17.70
CA THR A 14 -1.50 -1.37 17.56
C THR A 14 -0.48 -1.82 18.60
N GLU A 15 -0.91 -2.60 19.60
CA GLU A 15 -0.10 -3.13 20.69
C GLU A 15 1.12 -3.93 20.22
N SER A 16 1.01 -4.61 19.08
CA SER A 16 2.09 -5.40 18.47
C SER A 16 2.86 -4.64 17.38
N MET A 17 2.49 -3.38 17.08
CA MET A 17 3.12 -2.59 16.03
C MET A 17 4.42 -1.94 16.52
N THR A 18 5.54 -2.38 15.95
CA THR A 18 6.86 -1.76 16.14
C THR A 18 7.03 -0.55 15.22
N SER A 19 8.11 0.22 15.40
CA SER A 19 8.42 1.38 14.54
C SER A 19 8.53 1.03 13.06
N ILE A 20 8.96 -0.19 12.71
CA ILE A 20 9.05 -0.63 11.31
C ILE A 20 7.66 -0.89 10.69
N HIS A 21 6.67 -1.29 11.49
CA HIS A 21 5.27 -1.38 11.03
C HIS A 21 4.73 0.00 10.69
N TRP A 22 4.96 0.98 11.57
CA TRP A 22 4.55 2.36 11.34
C TRP A 22 5.24 3.00 10.13
N LEU A 23 6.53 2.71 9.92
CA LEU A 23 7.23 3.11 8.70
C LEU A 23 6.57 2.52 7.46
N GLY A 24 6.26 1.21 7.47
CA GLY A 24 5.54 0.55 6.37
C GLY A 24 4.17 1.19 6.09
N VAL A 25 3.40 1.48 7.14
CA VAL A 25 2.12 2.18 7.04
C VAL A 25 2.30 3.56 6.40
N ALA A 26 3.24 4.36 6.90
CA ALA A 26 3.50 5.71 6.38
C ALA A 26 3.89 5.68 4.89
N LEU A 27 4.83 4.82 4.50
CA LEU A 27 5.28 4.68 3.10
C LEU A 27 4.14 4.22 2.18
N ALA A 28 3.34 3.23 2.61
CA ALA A 28 2.19 2.75 1.85
C ALA A 28 1.10 3.83 1.72
N THR A 29 0.83 4.59 2.79
CA THR A 29 -0.10 5.72 2.76
C THR A 29 0.36 6.82 1.80
N ILE A 30 1.64 7.22 1.85
CA ILE A 30 2.21 8.21 0.92
C ILE A 30 1.99 7.75 -0.53
N THR A 31 2.37 6.51 -0.83
CA THR A 31 2.22 5.92 -2.17
C THR A 31 0.76 5.88 -2.59
N GLY A 32 -0.15 5.46 -1.70
CA GLY A 32 -1.59 5.44 -1.95
C GLY A 32 -2.18 6.81 -2.25
N VAL A 33 -1.75 7.86 -1.54
CA VAL A 33 -2.16 9.25 -1.81
C VAL A 33 -1.66 9.73 -3.18
N VAL A 34 -0.41 9.43 -3.53
CA VAL A 34 0.14 9.75 -4.87
C VAL A 34 -0.70 9.08 -5.96
N HIS A 35 -1.10 7.83 -5.77
CA HIS A 35 -1.92 7.10 -6.75
C HIS A 35 -3.35 7.64 -6.83
N LEU A 36 -3.95 8.09 -5.72
CA LEU A 36 -5.24 8.80 -5.76
C LEU A 36 -5.13 10.13 -6.53
N TRP A 37 -4.05 10.88 -6.29
CA TRP A 37 -3.81 12.11 -7.03
C TRP A 37 -3.61 11.85 -8.53
N LEU A 38 -2.85 10.81 -8.89
CA LEU A 38 -2.68 10.40 -10.30
C LEU A 38 -4.00 9.95 -10.92
N ALA A 39 -4.82 9.18 -10.21
CA ALA A 39 -6.16 8.82 -10.68
C ALA A 39 -7.01 10.05 -11.01
N TYR A 40 -6.97 11.08 -10.16
CA TYR A 40 -7.64 12.36 -10.40
C TYR A 40 -7.01 13.12 -11.58
N ALA A 41 -5.67 13.22 -11.63
CA ALA A 41 -4.96 13.93 -12.68
C ALA A 41 -5.20 13.34 -14.08
N PHE A 42 -5.36 12.01 -14.16
CA PHE A 42 -5.64 11.27 -15.39
C PHE A 42 -7.13 10.96 -15.58
N MET A 43 -8.05 11.63 -14.88
CA MET A 43 -9.48 11.27 -14.90
C MET A 43 -10.14 11.26 -16.29
N SER A 44 -9.58 12.00 -17.27
CA SER A 44 -10.02 11.99 -18.66
C SER A 44 -9.57 10.77 -19.45
N GLU A 45 -8.64 9.99 -18.91
CA GLU A 45 -8.05 8.79 -19.50
C GLU A 45 -8.46 7.55 -18.68
N THR A 46 -9.58 6.94 -19.06
CA THR A 46 -10.23 5.86 -18.29
C THR A 46 -9.28 4.73 -17.88
N GLY A 47 -8.39 4.29 -18.79
CA GLY A 47 -7.44 3.21 -18.52
C GLY A 47 -6.46 3.55 -17.38
N PRO A 48 -5.59 4.55 -17.54
CA PRO A 48 -4.69 5.02 -16.50
C PRO A 48 -5.41 5.40 -15.20
N ALA A 49 -6.53 6.14 -15.26
CA ALA A 49 -7.28 6.53 -14.08
C ALA A 49 -7.70 5.33 -13.22
N ILE A 50 -8.30 4.31 -13.86
CA ILE A 50 -8.72 3.08 -13.18
C ILE A 50 -7.51 2.33 -12.63
N ALA A 51 -6.40 2.22 -13.39
CA ALA A 51 -5.20 1.55 -12.93
C ALA A 51 -4.62 2.21 -11.65
N PHE A 52 -4.57 3.54 -11.61
CA PHE A 52 -4.14 4.29 -10.42
C PHE A 52 -5.13 4.15 -9.25
N LEU A 53 -6.44 4.12 -9.49
CA LEU A 53 -7.43 3.84 -8.43
C LEU A 53 -7.25 2.44 -7.84
N ILE A 54 -7.07 1.41 -8.67
CA ILE A 54 -6.81 0.05 -8.21
C ILE A 54 -5.53 0.02 -7.36
N ALA A 55 -4.48 0.71 -7.80
CA ALA A 55 -3.24 0.78 -7.06
C ALA A 55 -3.43 1.46 -5.69
N ALA A 56 -4.13 2.59 -5.64
CA ALA A 56 -4.46 3.28 -4.40
C ALA A 56 -5.26 2.37 -3.44
N VAL A 57 -6.28 1.69 -3.93
CA VAL A 57 -7.07 0.73 -3.13
C VAL A 57 -6.19 -0.40 -2.61
N GLY A 58 -5.24 -0.91 -3.40
CA GLY A 58 -4.29 -1.92 -2.94
C GLY A 58 -3.42 -1.43 -1.77
N PHE A 59 -2.85 -0.23 -1.87
CA PHE A 59 -2.04 0.34 -0.80
C PHE A 59 -2.85 0.62 0.48
N PHE A 60 -4.02 1.27 0.36
CA PHE A 60 -4.87 1.52 1.52
C PHE A 60 -5.47 0.24 2.11
N GLY A 61 -5.78 -0.75 1.27
CA GLY A 61 -6.20 -2.08 1.70
C GLY A 61 -5.10 -2.77 2.53
N GLY A 62 -3.85 -2.68 2.09
CA GLY A 62 -2.70 -3.16 2.86
C GLY A 62 -2.52 -2.43 4.20
N VAL A 63 -2.62 -1.10 4.20
CA VAL A 63 -2.58 -0.29 5.44
C VAL A 63 -3.68 -0.72 6.40
N ALA A 64 -4.92 -0.83 5.92
CA ALA A 64 -6.04 -1.28 6.75
C ALA A 64 -5.81 -2.69 7.30
N ALA A 65 -5.37 -3.64 6.47
CA ALA A 65 -5.08 -4.99 6.93
C ALA A 65 -4.04 -5.04 8.05
N VAL A 66 -2.97 -4.23 7.95
CA VAL A 66 -1.94 -4.15 9.00
C VAL A 66 -2.48 -3.53 10.29
N LEU A 67 -3.18 -2.41 10.21
CA LEU A 67 -3.75 -1.71 11.36
C LEU A 67 -4.81 -2.54 12.10
N LEU A 68 -5.52 -3.40 11.38
CA LEU A 68 -6.56 -4.28 11.93
C LEU A 68 -6.03 -5.65 12.36
N ASP A 69 -4.71 -5.86 12.29
CA ASP A 69 -4.05 -7.15 12.55
C ASP A 69 -4.62 -8.31 11.70
N TYR A 70 -5.10 -7.98 10.50
CA TYR A 70 -5.71 -8.94 9.59
C TYR A 70 -4.64 -9.63 8.73
N ARG A 71 -4.19 -10.81 9.19
CA ARG A 71 -3.24 -11.67 8.47
C ARG A 71 -2.00 -10.89 7.97
N ARG A 72 -1.39 -10.09 8.84
CA ARG A 72 -0.24 -9.22 8.56
C ARG A 72 0.81 -9.84 7.64
N ARG A 73 1.34 -11.01 8.01
CA ARG A 73 2.28 -11.77 7.19
C ARG A 73 1.83 -12.00 5.75
N LEU A 74 0.56 -12.34 5.51
CA LEU A 74 0.01 -12.51 4.16
C LEU A 74 0.03 -11.18 3.39
N PHE A 75 -0.36 -10.09 4.03
CA PHE A 75 -0.35 -8.77 3.40
C PHE A 75 1.05 -8.23 3.13
N TYR A 76 2.06 -8.61 3.93
CA TYR A 76 3.45 -8.34 3.58
C TYR A 76 3.86 -9.12 2.34
N ALA A 77 3.55 -10.42 2.30
CA ALA A 77 3.87 -11.29 1.17
C ALA A 77 3.20 -10.85 -0.13
N LEU A 78 1.95 -10.34 -0.08
CA LEU A 78 1.24 -9.80 -1.23
C LEU A 78 1.71 -8.39 -1.60
N GLY A 79 2.01 -7.55 -0.61
CA GLY A 79 2.46 -6.18 -0.81
C GLY A 79 3.81 -6.09 -1.55
N ILE A 80 4.70 -7.07 -1.34
CA ILE A 80 6.00 -7.14 -2.03
C ILE A 80 5.84 -7.23 -3.56
N PRO A 81 5.23 -8.28 -4.15
CA PRO A 81 5.06 -8.38 -5.60
C PRO A 81 4.12 -7.30 -6.15
N PHE A 82 3.10 -6.88 -5.39
CA PHE A 82 2.21 -5.79 -5.80
C PHE A 82 3.00 -4.48 -6.01
N THR A 83 3.82 -4.09 -5.04
CA THR A 83 4.62 -2.87 -5.12
C THR A 83 5.75 -3.02 -6.14
N ALA A 84 6.44 -4.17 -6.15
CA ALA A 84 7.52 -4.42 -7.10
C ALA A 84 7.05 -4.40 -8.55
N GLY A 85 5.85 -4.91 -8.84
CA GLY A 85 5.27 -4.92 -10.18
C GLY A 85 4.99 -3.52 -10.74
N GLN A 86 4.72 -2.53 -9.89
CA GLN A 86 4.47 -1.17 -10.33
C GLN A 86 5.70 -0.48 -10.92
N ILE A 87 6.91 -0.88 -10.51
CA ILE A 87 8.15 -0.28 -10.99
C ILE A 87 8.37 -0.52 -12.51
N PRO A 88 8.38 -1.77 -13.01
CA PRO A 88 8.52 -2.00 -14.45
C PRO A 88 7.30 -1.49 -15.25
N LEU A 89 6.08 -1.58 -14.70
CA LEU A 89 4.88 -1.04 -15.36
C LEU A 89 4.99 0.47 -15.56
N TRP A 90 5.40 1.20 -14.52
CA TRP A 90 5.66 2.64 -14.61
C TRP A 90 6.77 2.95 -15.61
N TYR A 91 7.89 2.22 -15.57
CA TYR A 91 9.00 2.44 -16.48
C TYR A 91 8.55 2.33 -17.95
N VAL A 92 7.85 1.25 -18.31
CA VAL A 92 7.36 1.03 -19.68
C VAL A 92 6.37 2.10 -20.11
N ALA A 93 5.49 2.54 -19.20
CA ALA A 93 4.47 3.55 -19.52
C ALA A 93 5.02 4.97 -19.68
N ASN A 94 6.17 5.29 -19.08
CA ASN A 94 6.67 6.67 -19.00
C ASN A 94 7.99 6.87 -19.78
N ALA A 95 8.72 5.81 -20.12
CA ALA A 95 10.01 5.96 -20.79
C ALA A 95 9.89 6.75 -22.13
N PRO A 96 10.85 7.66 -22.41
CA PRO A 96 12.04 8.00 -21.61
C PRO A 96 11.84 9.15 -20.60
N ASP A 97 10.63 9.70 -20.45
CA ASP A 97 10.34 10.84 -19.59
C ASP A 97 9.61 10.44 -18.30
N PHE A 98 10.37 10.36 -17.20
CA PHE A 98 9.91 9.72 -15.97
C PHE A 98 9.20 10.65 -14.98
N GLY A 99 9.35 11.97 -15.12
CA GLY A 99 8.82 12.96 -14.17
C GLY A 99 9.38 12.86 -12.73
N ALA A 100 9.52 13.98 -12.05
CA ALA A 100 10.08 14.00 -10.69
C ALA A 100 9.21 13.25 -9.67
N ILE A 101 7.88 13.38 -9.77
CA ILE A 101 6.91 12.72 -8.87
C ILE A 101 6.97 11.20 -9.05
N GLY A 102 7.04 10.73 -10.31
CA GLY A 102 7.15 9.31 -10.62
C GLY A 102 8.41 8.70 -10.01
N ILE A 103 9.56 9.35 -10.18
CA ILE A 103 10.83 8.91 -9.59
C ILE A 103 10.75 8.87 -8.06
N ALA A 104 10.26 9.94 -7.43
CA ALA A 104 10.15 10.04 -5.97
C ALA A 104 9.27 8.93 -5.39
N ASP A 105 8.11 8.67 -5.99
CA ASP A 105 7.21 7.58 -5.61
C ASP A 105 7.90 6.21 -5.71
N LYS A 106 8.70 5.99 -6.75
CA LYS A 106 9.41 4.71 -6.93
C LYS A 106 10.51 4.50 -5.89
N VAL A 107 11.17 5.57 -5.44
CA VAL A 107 12.09 5.49 -4.29
C VAL A 107 11.33 5.08 -3.03
N VAL A 108 10.18 5.69 -2.75
CA VAL A 108 9.30 5.32 -1.61
C VAL A 108 8.89 3.84 -1.70
N GLN A 109 8.50 3.38 -2.90
CA GLN A 109 8.13 1.99 -3.14
C GLN A 109 9.28 1.01 -2.92
N VAL A 110 10.50 1.33 -3.34
CA VAL A 110 11.69 0.48 -3.07
C VAL A 110 11.94 0.35 -1.57
N VAL A 111 11.86 1.45 -0.82
CA VAL A 111 12.01 1.42 0.64
C VAL A 111 10.87 0.62 1.28
N LEU A 112 9.63 0.79 0.80
CA LEU A 112 8.49 0.00 1.27
C LEU A 112 8.71 -1.51 1.05
N ILE A 113 9.20 -1.93 -0.12
CA ILE A 113 9.53 -3.33 -0.39
C ILE A 113 10.52 -3.87 0.63
N VAL A 114 11.59 -3.12 0.93
CA VAL A 114 12.57 -3.52 1.96
C VAL A 114 11.91 -3.68 3.32
N VAL A 115 11.07 -2.73 3.73
CA VAL A 115 10.32 -2.79 4.99
C VAL A 115 9.43 -4.04 5.06
N LEU A 116 8.67 -4.31 3.99
CA LEU A 116 7.79 -5.49 3.92
C LEU A 116 8.57 -6.80 3.97
N VAL A 117 9.73 -6.89 3.32
CA VAL A 117 10.62 -8.06 3.41
C VAL A 117 11.12 -8.27 4.83
N VAL A 118 11.53 -7.21 5.52
CA VAL A 118 11.98 -7.30 6.92
C VAL A 118 10.85 -7.79 7.82
N LEU A 119 9.66 -7.19 7.72
CA LEU A 119 8.48 -7.59 8.49
C LEU A 119 8.08 -9.04 8.21
N PHE A 120 8.05 -9.46 6.94
CA PHE A 120 7.73 -10.83 6.55
C PHE A 120 8.69 -11.86 7.15
N ARG A 121 9.97 -11.52 7.29
CA ARG A 121 10.97 -12.40 7.90
C ARG A 121 10.88 -12.43 9.43
N GLN A 122 10.43 -11.34 10.07
CA GLN A 122 10.27 -11.25 11.51
C GLN A 122 9.04 -12.03 12.02
N GLU A 123 7.94 -12.06 11.26
CA GLU A 123 6.72 -12.81 11.62
C GLU A 123 6.80 -14.32 11.28
N SER A 124 7.98 -14.94 11.41
CA SER A 124 8.20 -16.35 11.04
C SER A 124 7.54 -17.35 11.98
#